data_AF-A0A2H1KV28-F1
#
_entry.id   AF-A0A2H1KV28-F1
#
_cell.length_a   1.000
_cell.length_b   1.000
_cell.length_c   1.000
_cell.angle_alpha   90.00
_cell.angle_beta   90.00
_cell.angle_gamma   90.00
#
_symmetry.space_group_name_H-M   'P 1'
#
loop_
_entity.id
_entity.type
_entity.pdbx_description
1 polymer ?
#
loop_
_entity_poly.entity_id
_entity_poly.type
_entity_poly.pdbx_seq_one_letter_code
_entity_poly.pdbx_strand_id
1 'polypeptide(L)'
;MAFTTSNTHQAVIAQYKQVAESLRASFPDIADMLESAEVDLTAFVSMPRQHWQKIWSNNPIERLNREIKRRADVVQIFPNRESVTRLIGAVLQEQHEEWQYGERRYLSEISMRKLVTVLHGQTEVDPVGVVMPLTA
;
A
#
# COMPACT_ATOMS: atom_id res chain seq x y z
N MET A 1 30.58 2.75 2.02
CA MET A 1 29.90 3.92 2.59
C MET A 1 28.40 3.71 2.48
N ALA A 2 27.76 3.26 3.58
CA ALA A 2 26.31 3.07 3.61
C ALA A 2 25.65 4.40 3.99
N PHE A 3 24.83 4.96 3.10
CA PHE A 3 23.91 6.03 3.46
C PHE A 3 22.82 5.44 4.35
N THR A 4 23.01 5.50 5.65
CA THR A 4 21.94 5.34 6.64
C THR A 4 21.06 6.59 6.59
N THR A 5 20.23 6.72 5.56
CA THR A 5 19.14 7.71 5.61
C THR A 5 18.21 7.28 6.73
N SER A 6 18.24 8.01 7.83
CA SER A 6 17.21 7.97 8.87
C SER A 6 15.90 8.44 8.22
N ASN A 7 15.19 7.51 7.56
CA ASN A 7 13.88 7.73 6.94
C ASN A 7 12.81 7.92 8.03
N THR A 8 12.91 9.03 8.75
CA THR A 8 11.89 9.52 9.66
C THR A 8 10.73 10.10 8.85
N HIS A 9 9.56 10.23 9.49
CA HIS A 9 8.39 10.87 8.89
C HIS A 9 8.70 12.22 8.25
N GLN A 10 9.50 13.03 8.95
CA GLN A 10 9.96 14.33 8.48
C GLN A 10 10.87 14.23 7.25
N ALA A 11 11.76 13.24 7.19
CA ALA A 11 12.65 13.07 6.04
C ALA A 11 11.88 12.74 4.75
N VAL A 12 10.83 11.90 4.84
CA VAL A 12 9.99 11.57 3.68
C VAL A 12 9.21 12.78 3.19
N ILE A 13 8.60 13.55 4.10
CA ILE A 13 7.88 14.78 3.74
C ILE A 13 8.83 15.82 3.13
N ALA A 14 10.01 16.01 3.72
CA ALA A 14 11.00 16.94 3.20
C ALA A 14 11.45 16.55 1.79
N GLN A 15 11.71 15.26 1.56
CA GLN A 15 12.06 14.75 0.24
C GLN A 15 10.90 14.94 -0.77
N TYR A 16 9.66 14.70 -0.35
CA TYR A 16 8.48 14.91 -1.17
C TYR A 16 8.37 16.37 -1.65
N LYS A 17 8.49 17.33 -0.73
CA LYS A 17 8.46 18.76 -1.03
C LYS A 17 9.57 19.19 -1.96
N GLN A 18 10.78 18.66 -1.76
CA GLN A 18 11.91 18.94 -2.64
C GLN A 18 11.65 18.47 -4.08
N VAL A 19 11.03 17.30 -4.25
CA VAL A 19 10.68 16.77 -5.58
C VAL A 19 9.60 17.64 -6.23
N ALA A 20 8.53 17.98 -5.52
CA ALA A 20 7.46 18.84 -6.03
C ALA A 20 8.01 20.21 -6.48
N GLU A 21 8.86 20.83 -5.68
CA GLU A 21 9.50 22.11 -6.04
C GLU A 21 10.42 21.97 -7.26
N SER A 22 11.18 20.88 -7.37
CA SER A 22 12.04 20.66 -8.53
C SER A 22 11.29 20.54 -9.86
N LEU A 23 10.02 20.12 -9.81
CA LEU A 23 9.15 19.99 -10.99
C LEU A 23 8.47 21.30 -11.37
N ARG A 24 8.39 22.28 -10.46
CA ARG A 24 7.61 23.52 -10.63
C ARG A 24 8.00 24.34 -11.86
N ALA A 25 9.29 24.37 -12.19
CA ALA A 25 9.79 25.12 -13.35
C ALA A 25 9.35 24.52 -14.70
N SER A 26 9.31 23.18 -14.80
CA SER A 26 9.04 22.48 -16.06
C SER A 26 7.60 21.96 -16.17
N PHE A 27 6.96 21.69 -15.03
CA PHE A 27 5.66 21.03 -14.91
C PHE A 27 4.85 21.64 -13.76
N PRO A 28 4.43 22.91 -13.86
CA PRO A 28 3.72 23.61 -12.77
C PRO A 28 2.43 22.89 -12.35
N ASP A 29 1.62 22.42 -13.31
CA ASP A 29 0.38 21.69 -13.00
C ASP A 29 0.63 20.40 -12.21
N ILE A 30 1.75 19.71 -12.47
CA ILE A 30 2.13 18.49 -11.75
C ILE A 30 2.63 18.84 -10.35
N ALA A 31 3.40 19.93 -10.20
CA ALA A 31 3.84 20.39 -8.89
C ALA A 31 2.65 20.75 -7.99
N ASP A 32 1.67 21.47 -8.53
CA ASP A 32 0.46 21.85 -7.80
C ASP A 32 -0.40 20.62 -7.44
N MET A 33 -0.52 19.65 -8.36
CA MET A 33 -1.17 18.37 -8.08
C MET A 33 -0.46 17.62 -6.94
N LEU A 34 0.86 17.56 -6.95
CA LEU A 34 1.63 16.90 -5.89
C LEU A 34 1.45 17.62 -4.55
N GLU A 35 1.55 18.95 -4.49
CA GLU A 35 1.30 19.69 -3.25
C GLU A 35 -0.10 19.42 -2.67
N SER A 36 -1.13 19.34 -3.53
CA SER A 36 -2.48 18.99 -3.08
C SER A 36 -2.60 17.55 -2.54
N ALA A 37 -1.73 16.64 -3.00
CA ALA A 37 -1.76 15.21 -2.69
C ALA A 37 -0.73 14.79 -1.61
N GLU A 38 0.00 15.73 -1.00
CA GLU A 38 1.08 15.43 -0.04
C GLU A 38 0.61 14.49 1.08
N VAL A 39 -0.56 14.79 1.67
CA VAL A 39 -1.12 14.03 2.79
C VAL A 39 -1.37 12.58 2.38
N ASP A 40 -1.98 12.38 1.22
CA ASP A 40 -2.33 11.04 0.74
C ASP A 40 -1.09 10.24 0.34
N LEU A 41 -0.14 10.89 -0.34
CA LEU A 41 1.06 10.24 -0.87
C LEU A 41 2.12 9.97 0.20
N THR A 42 2.06 10.65 1.34
CA THR A 42 2.98 10.41 2.48
C THR A 42 2.33 9.67 3.65
N ALA A 43 1.03 9.41 3.63
CA ALA A 43 0.30 8.73 4.71
C ALA A 43 0.89 7.35 5.09
N PHE A 44 1.49 6.64 4.13
CA PHE A 44 2.11 5.33 4.36
C PHE A 44 3.23 5.36 5.41
N VAL A 45 3.82 6.53 5.67
CA VAL A 45 4.93 6.70 6.61
C VAL A 45 4.49 6.51 8.07
N SER A 46 3.19 6.59 8.34
CA SER A 46 2.59 6.25 9.64
C SER A 46 2.50 4.73 9.87
N MET A 47 2.73 3.91 8.85
CA MET A 47 2.64 2.46 8.94
C MET A 47 4.01 1.83 9.26
N PRO A 48 4.07 0.61 9.84
CA PRO A 48 5.34 -0.07 10.05
C PRO A 48 6.11 -0.25 8.74
N ARG A 49 7.44 -0.01 8.77
CA ARG A 49 8.31 0.04 7.58
C ARG A 49 8.22 -1.18 6.65
N GLN A 50 8.01 -2.36 7.22
CA GLN A 50 7.81 -3.62 6.48
C GLN A 50 6.61 -3.59 5.52
N HIS A 51 5.66 -2.66 5.71
CA HIS A 51 4.45 -2.51 4.89
C HIS A 51 4.59 -1.46 3.80
N TRP A 52 5.56 -0.54 3.88
CA TRP A 52 5.68 0.58 2.93
C TRP A 52 5.73 0.10 1.49
N GLN A 53 6.55 -0.92 1.22
CA GLN A 53 6.68 -1.49 -0.12
C GLN A 53 5.38 -2.06 -0.68
N LYS A 54 4.49 -2.56 0.19
CA LYS A 54 3.21 -3.12 -0.21
C LYS A 54 2.16 -2.02 -0.42
N ILE A 55 2.23 -0.95 0.37
CA ILE A 55 1.29 0.18 0.28
C ILE A 55 1.52 0.99 -0.99
N TRP A 56 2.76 1.34 -1.31
CA TRP A 56 3.06 2.19 -2.47
C TRP A 56 3.14 1.43 -3.80
N SER A 57 3.04 0.09 -3.78
CA SER A 57 3.22 -0.73 -4.99
C SER A 57 1.90 -0.83 -5.74
N ASN A 58 1.96 -0.55 -7.04
CA ASN A 58 0.84 -0.73 -7.96
C ASN A 58 0.73 -2.17 -8.50
N ASN A 59 1.69 -3.06 -8.20
CA ASN A 59 1.72 -4.43 -8.73
C ASN A 59 0.42 -5.21 -8.51
N PRO A 60 -0.24 -5.17 -7.32
CA PRO A 60 -1.47 -5.93 -7.10
C PRO A 60 -2.61 -5.44 -7.97
N ILE A 61 -2.81 -4.12 -8.06
CA ILE A 61 -3.89 -3.53 -8.85
C ILE A 61 -3.62 -3.66 -10.35
N GLU A 62 -2.37 -3.55 -10.80
CA GLU A 62 -2.00 -3.82 -12.19
C GLU A 62 -2.24 -5.26 -12.60
N ARG A 63 -1.87 -6.22 -11.73
CA ARG A 63 -2.12 -7.64 -11.97
C ARG A 63 -3.61 -7.94 -12.05
N LEU A 64 -4.41 -7.39 -11.13
CA LEU A 64 -5.87 -7.52 -11.14
C LEU A 64 -6.47 -6.90 -12.41
N ASN A 65 -6.06 -5.68 -12.78
CA ASN A 65 -6.54 -5.01 -13.99
C ASN A 65 -6.19 -5.78 -15.26
N ARG A 66 -4.99 -6.38 -15.32
CA ARG A 66 -4.57 -7.23 -16.44
C ARG A 66 -5.44 -8.47 -16.54
N GLU A 67 -5.80 -9.09 -15.42
CA GLU A 67 -6.66 -10.26 -15.39
C GLU A 67 -8.10 -9.94 -15.80
N ILE A 68 -8.65 -8.82 -15.32
CA ILE A 68 -9.96 -8.32 -15.75
C ILE A 68 -9.97 -8.10 -17.26
N LYS A 69 -8.96 -7.41 -17.81
CA LYS A 69 -8.83 -7.18 -19.27
C LYS A 69 -8.77 -8.51 -20.02
N ARG A 70 -7.88 -9.42 -19.64
CA ARG A 70 -7.70 -10.73 -20.28
C ARG A 70 -9.01 -11.53 -20.37
N ARG A 71 -9.83 -11.53 -19.31
CA ARG A 71 -11.12 -12.25 -19.32
C ARG A 71 -12.21 -11.52 -20.07
N ALA A 72 -12.24 -10.19 -20.00
CA ALA A 72 -13.16 -9.38 -20.79
C ALA A 72 -12.88 -9.53 -22.30
N ASP A 73 -11.60 -9.66 -22.69
CA ASP A 73 -11.18 -9.88 -24.07
C ASP A 73 -11.73 -11.20 -24.64
N VAL A 74 -12.02 -12.22 -23.83
CA VAL A 74 -12.66 -13.45 -24.33
C VAL A 74 -14.13 -13.22 -24.69
N VAL A 75 -14.83 -12.37 -23.93
CA VAL A 75 -16.25 -12.08 -24.14
C VAL A 75 -16.47 -11.13 -25.32
N GLN A 76 -15.51 -10.23 -25.60
CA GLN A 76 -15.54 -9.20 -26.64
C GLN A 76 -16.68 -8.17 -26.48
N ILE A 77 -17.94 -8.60 -26.54
CA ILE A 77 -19.13 -7.76 -26.41
C ILE A 77 -20.06 -8.35 -25.34
N PHE A 78 -20.36 -7.55 -24.32
CA PHE A 78 -21.28 -7.97 -23.27
C PHE A 78 -22.74 -7.67 -23.62
N PRO A 79 -23.69 -8.57 -23.31
CA PRO A 79 -25.11 -8.38 -23.62
C PRO A 79 -25.79 -7.31 -22.75
N ASN A 80 -25.26 -7.04 -21.56
CA ASN A 80 -25.73 -5.98 -20.66
C ASN A 80 -24.66 -5.67 -19.58
N ARG A 81 -24.90 -4.60 -18.81
CA ARG A 81 -24.00 -4.16 -17.74
C ARG A 81 -23.86 -5.19 -16.61
N GLU A 82 -24.94 -5.88 -16.26
CA GLU A 82 -24.90 -6.89 -15.18
C GLU A 82 -23.95 -8.04 -15.50
N SER A 83 -23.88 -8.46 -16.78
CA SER A 83 -22.94 -9.50 -17.22
C SER A 83 -21.48 -9.09 -17.04
N VAL A 84 -21.15 -7.81 -17.26
CA VAL A 84 -19.82 -7.27 -16.95
C VAL A 84 -19.56 -7.29 -15.45
N THR A 85 -20.53 -6.84 -14.65
CA THR A 85 -20.42 -6.84 -13.19
C THR A 85 -20.20 -8.25 -12.64
N ARG A 86 -20.88 -9.27 -13.19
CA ARG A 86 -20.67 -10.68 -12.80
C ARG A 86 -19.25 -11.16 -13.10
N LEU A 87 -18.71 -10.85 -14.28
CA LEU A 87 -17.34 -11.25 -14.65
C LEU A 87 -16.30 -10.58 -13.75
N ILE A 88 -16.40 -9.26 -13.56
CA ILE A 88 -15.49 -8.52 -12.67
C ILE A 88 -15.62 -9.04 -11.23
N GLY A 89 -16.85 -9.26 -10.76
CA GLY A 89 -17.12 -9.82 -9.44
C GLY A 89 -16.47 -11.19 -9.24
N ALA A 90 -16.56 -12.09 -10.22
CA ALA A 90 -15.91 -13.40 -10.17
C ALA A 90 -14.38 -13.27 -10.07
N VAL A 91 -13.75 -12.39 -10.85
CA VAL A 91 -12.30 -12.14 -10.78
C VAL A 91 -11.88 -11.58 -9.41
N LEU A 92 -12.66 -10.65 -8.86
CA LEU A 92 -12.41 -10.09 -7.53
C LEU A 92 -12.53 -11.15 -6.43
N GLN A 93 -13.51 -12.05 -6.56
CA GLN A 93 -13.71 -13.15 -5.61
C GLN A 93 -12.54 -14.14 -5.66
N GLU A 94 -12.11 -14.55 -6.84
CA GLU A 94 -10.92 -15.40 -6.98
C GLU A 94 -9.66 -14.73 -6.40
N GLN A 95 -9.50 -13.43 -6.64
CA GLN A 95 -8.38 -12.68 -6.08
C GLN A 95 -8.44 -12.62 -4.54
N HIS A 96 -9.64 -12.46 -3.98
CA HIS A 96 -9.84 -12.46 -2.53
C HIS A 96 -9.50 -13.83 -1.93
N GLU A 97 -9.94 -14.92 -2.55
CA GLU A 97 -9.62 -16.29 -2.15
C GLU A 97 -8.11 -16.55 -2.18
N GLU A 98 -7.41 -16.11 -3.24
CA GLU A 98 -5.94 -16.19 -3.33
C GLU A 98 -5.26 -15.46 -2.16
N TRP A 99 -5.77 -14.29 -1.75
CA TRP A 99 -5.20 -13.54 -0.62
C TRP A 99 -5.46 -14.19 0.74
N GLN A 100 -6.59 -14.86 0.91
CA GLN A 100 -6.94 -15.56 2.15
C GLN A 100 -6.16 -16.88 2.32
N TYR A 101 -6.08 -17.66 1.23
CA TYR A 101 -5.64 -19.06 1.26
C TYR A 101 -4.30 -19.32 0.57
N GLY A 102 -3.73 -18.35 -0.13
CA GLY A 102 -2.43 -18.51 -0.79
C GLY A 102 -1.31 -18.81 0.20
N GLU A 103 -0.38 -19.70 -0.20
CA GLU A 103 0.80 -20.10 0.59
C GLU A 103 1.63 -18.89 1.07
N ARG A 104 1.58 -17.79 0.33
CA ARG A 104 2.18 -16.49 0.68
C ARG A 104 1.10 -15.41 0.73
N ARG A 105 0.38 -15.33 1.86
CA ARG A 105 -0.59 -14.24 2.10
C ARG A 105 0.05 -12.88 1.80
N TYR A 106 -0.65 -12.06 1.01
CA TYR A 106 -0.15 -10.74 0.59
C TYR A 106 0.18 -9.86 1.80
N LEU A 107 -0.60 -9.96 2.89
CA LEU A 107 -0.26 -9.47 4.22
C LEU A 107 -0.43 -10.62 5.22
N SER A 108 0.67 -11.05 5.84
CA SER A 108 0.60 -12.12 6.84
C SER A 108 -0.03 -11.63 8.14
N GLU A 109 -0.66 -12.54 8.89
CA GLU A 109 -1.28 -12.21 10.18
C GLU A 109 -0.26 -11.61 11.16
N ILE A 110 0.94 -12.17 11.22
CA ILE A 110 2.06 -11.66 12.02
C ILE A 110 2.42 -10.22 11.63
N SER A 111 2.42 -9.92 10.32
CA SER A 111 2.70 -8.57 9.82
C SER A 111 1.58 -7.59 10.20
N MET A 112 0.32 -8.05 10.16
CA MET A 112 -0.86 -7.25 10.47
C MET A 112 -1.00 -6.93 11.96
N ARG A 113 -0.62 -7.84 12.88
CA ARG A 113 -0.64 -7.56 14.33
C ARG A 113 0.17 -6.31 14.69
N LYS A 114 1.35 -6.15 14.10
CA LYS A 114 2.18 -4.94 14.29
C LYS A 114 1.50 -3.65 13.86
N LEU A 115 0.62 -3.70 12.86
CA LEU A 115 -0.15 -2.55 12.38
C LEU A 115 -1.28 -2.21 13.36
N VAL A 116 -1.96 -3.22 13.93
CA VAL A 116 -2.94 -3.05 15.01
C VAL A 116 -2.28 -2.37 16.22
N THR A 117 -1.10 -2.82 16.63
CA THR A 117 -0.34 -2.19 17.73
C THR A 117 -0.03 -0.71 17.47
N VAL A 118 0.39 -0.37 16.23
CA VAL A 118 0.72 1.01 15.85
C VAL A 118 -0.53 1.91 15.78
N LEU A 119 -1.65 1.40 15.26
CA LEU A 119 -2.87 2.18 15.08
C LEU A 119 -3.67 2.43 16.37
N HIS A 120 -3.68 1.48 17.30
CA HIS A 120 -4.51 1.58 18.50
C HIS A 120 -3.81 2.24 19.70
N GLY A 121 -2.53 2.60 19.58
CA GLY A 121 -1.81 3.34 20.61
C GLY A 121 -1.81 2.68 22.00
N GLN A 122 -2.10 1.38 22.09
CA GLN A 122 -2.18 0.63 23.34
C GLN A 122 -1.28 -0.59 23.31
N THR A 123 -0.42 -0.60 24.32
CA THR A 123 0.34 -1.68 24.93
C THR A 123 -0.33 -3.04 24.78
N GLU A 124 0.20 -3.91 23.93
CA GLU A 124 -0.06 -5.34 24.11
C GLU A 124 0.97 -5.86 25.11
N VAL A 125 0.49 -6.13 26.32
CA VAL A 125 1.17 -6.95 27.31
C VAL A 125 1.48 -8.28 26.63
N ASP A 126 2.76 -8.62 26.53
CA ASP A 126 3.19 -9.94 26.05
C ASP A 126 2.43 -11.04 26.81
N PRO A 127 1.97 -12.13 26.14
CA PRO A 127 1.34 -13.27 26.80
C PRO A 127 2.30 -14.03 27.73
N VAL A 128 3.56 -13.63 27.78
CA VAL A 128 4.58 -14.10 28.72
C VAL A 128 5.19 -12.83 29.31
N GLY A 129 4.69 -12.38 30.47
CA GLY A 129 5.05 -11.11 31.11
C GLY A 129 6.55 -10.97 31.43
N VAL A 130 7.35 -10.66 30.42
CA VAL A 130 8.78 -10.37 30.55
C VAL A 130 9.05 -9.03 29.87
N VAL A 131 9.06 -7.98 30.69
CA VAL A 131 9.64 -6.69 30.32
C VAL A 131 11.16 -6.88 30.27
N MET A 132 11.76 -6.81 29.08
CA MET A 132 13.19 -6.57 28.96
C MET A 132 13.44 -5.07 28.70
N PRO A 133 14.20 -4.38 29.56
CA PRO A 133 14.55 -2.99 29.33
C PRO A 133 15.60 -2.92 28.22
N LEU A 134 15.30 -2.16 27.17
CA LEU A 134 16.34 -1.73 26.22
C LEU A 134 17.15 -0.61 26.86
N THR A 135 18.16 -1.01 27.61
CA THR A 135 19.33 -0.20 27.97
C THR A 135 20.58 -1.08 27.98
N ALA A 136 21.39 -0.97 26.93
CA ALA A 136 22.80 -0.57 26.97
C ALA A 136 23.26 -0.26 25.54
#